data_AF-A0A388NRL0-F1
#
_entry.id   AF-A0A388NRL0-F1
#
_cell.length_a   1.000
_cell.length_b   1.000
_cell.length_c   1.000
_cell.angle_alpha   90.00
_cell.angle_beta   90.00
_cell.angle_gamma   90.00
#
_symmetry.space_group_name_H-M   'P 1'
#
loop_
_entity.id
_entity.type
_entity.pdbx_description
1 polymer ?
#
loop_
_entity_poly.entity_id
_entity_poly.type
_entity_poly.pdbx_seq_one_letter_code
_entity_poly.pdbx_strand_id
1 'polypeptide(L)'
;SLAKINDLQDPNSKMSKSAASMAGVIELLDSPEATIKKFKSSVTDAGKEIKFDEKEKPGISNLLTIHSAFSGKAIKEIENEFAGKGYGDFQITGC
;
A
#
# COMPACT_ATOMS: atom_id res chain seq x y z
N SER A 1 14.51 11.29 1.53
CA SER A 1 14.63 10.27 0.48
C SER A 1 13.23 9.97 -0.02
N LEU A 2 12.94 10.16 -1.31
CA LEU A 2 11.62 9.87 -1.89
C LEU A 2 11.28 8.40 -1.66
N ALA A 3 10.15 8.13 -0.99
CA ALA A 3 9.71 6.79 -0.70
C ALA A 3 9.50 6.02 -2.01
N LYS A 4 10.09 4.83 -2.12
CA LYS A 4 9.98 4.00 -3.32
C LYS A 4 8.63 3.29 -3.27
N ILE A 5 7.77 3.60 -4.24
CA ILE A 5 6.48 2.90 -4.40
C ILE A 5 6.72 1.70 -5.32
N ASN A 6 6.42 0.51 -4.79
CA ASN A 6 6.56 -0.76 -5.49
C ASN A 6 5.20 -1.20 -6.07
N ASP A 7 5.22 -2.18 -6.96
CA ASP A 7 4.02 -2.74 -7.56
C ASP A 7 3.15 -3.42 -6.48
N LEU A 8 1.84 -3.18 -6.52
CA LEU A 8 0.90 -3.74 -5.53
C LEU A 8 0.67 -5.25 -5.68
N GLN A 9 1.00 -5.82 -6.83
CA GLN A 9 0.95 -7.26 -7.09
C GLN A 9 2.31 -7.93 -6.94
N ASP A 10 3.40 -7.17 -7.08
CA ASP A 10 4.76 -7.62 -6.80
C ASP A 10 5.53 -6.58 -5.96
N PRO A 11 5.54 -6.72 -4.62
CA PRO A 11 6.19 -5.76 -3.72
C PRO A 11 7.72 -5.71 -3.88
N ASN A 12 8.35 -6.64 -4.61
CA ASN A 12 9.79 -6.63 -4.92
C ASN A 12 10.11 -5.87 -6.22
N SER A 13 9.10 -5.63 -7.06
CA SER A 13 9.25 -4.92 -8.32
C SER A 13 8.87 -3.45 -8.16
N LYS A 14 9.71 -2.55 -8.70
CA LYS A 14 9.39 -1.12 -8.73
C LYS A 14 8.19 -0.89 -9.67
N MET A 15 7.23 -0.07 -9.24
CA MET A 15 6.07 0.27 -10.04
C MET A 15 6.51 0.89 -11.39
N SER A 16 5.97 0.38 -12.49
CA SER A 16 6.33 0.81 -13.85
C SER A 16 5.07 1.09 -14.67
N LYS A 17 5.06 2.21 -15.40
CA LYS A 17 4.00 2.51 -16.39
C LYS A 17 3.95 1.51 -17.53
N SER A 18 4.99 0.69 -17.69
CA SER A 18 5.07 -0.39 -18.68
C SER A 18 4.81 -1.77 -18.07
N ALA A 19 4.28 -1.85 -16.84
CA ALA A 19 3.96 -3.11 -16.21
C ALA A 19 2.98 -3.91 -17.08
N ALA A 20 3.16 -5.23 -17.13
CA ALA A 20 2.30 -6.13 -17.88
C ALA A 20 0.84 -6.12 -17.38
N SER A 21 0.61 -5.62 -16.15
CA SER A 21 -0.70 -5.43 -15.57
C SER A 21 -0.79 -4.08 -14.86
N MET A 22 -1.89 -3.35 -15.11
CA MET A 22 -2.20 -2.10 -14.42
C MET A 22 -2.82 -2.34 -13.02
N ALA A 23 -3.09 -3.59 -12.64
CA ALA A 23 -3.61 -3.92 -11.32
C ALA A 23 -2.62 -3.60 -10.19
N GLY A 24 -1.33 -3.58 -10.51
CA GLY A 24 -0.23 -3.28 -9.61
C GLY A 24 0.18 -1.81 -9.52
N VAL A 25 -0.37 -0.96 -10.40
CA VAL A 25 0.10 0.41 -10.63
C VAL A 25 -0.98 1.40 -10.19
N ILE A 26 -0.66 2.29 -9.25
CA ILE A 26 -1.53 3.43 -8.91
C ILE A 26 -1.13 4.63 -9.75
N GLU A 27 -2.07 5.13 -10.53
CA GLU A 27 -1.92 6.35 -11.30
C GLU A 27 -2.49 7.54 -10.53
N LEU A 28 -1.87 8.71 -10.67
CA LEU A 28 -2.35 9.94 -10.03
C LEU A 28 -3.77 10.32 -10.50
N LEU A 29 -4.16 9.86 -11.69
CA LEU A 29 -5.47 10.12 -12.30
C LEU A 29 -6.44 8.94 -12.13
N ASP A 30 -6.07 7.91 -11.35
CA ASP A 30 -7.01 6.83 -11.02
C ASP A 30 -8.23 7.42 -10.31
N SER A 31 -9.42 6.92 -10.65
CA SER A 31 -10.61 7.22 -9.86
C SER A 31 -10.45 6.63 -8.45
N PRO A 32 -11.10 7.22 -7.43
CA PRO A 32 -11.06 6.69 -6.06
C PRO A 32 -11.43 5.19 -6.01
N GLU A 33 -12.42 4.78 -6.80
CA GLU A 33 -12.87 3.38 -6.90
C GLU A 33 -11.79 2.45 -7.46
N ALA A 34 -11.04 2.90 -8.48
CA ALA A 34 -9.95 2.13 -9.07
C ALA A 34 -8.81 1.98 -8.06
N THR A 35 -8.45 3.05 -7.34
CA THR A 35 -7.43 3.02 -6.28
C THR A 35 -7.84 2.06 -5.16
N ILE A 36 -9.09 2.15 -4.68
CA ILE A 36 -9.62 1.24 -3.64
C ILE A 36 -9.57 -0.21 -4.12
N LYS A 37 -9.95 -0.48 -5.37
CA LYS A 37 -9.93 -1.85 -5.91
C LYS A 37 -8.52 -2.41 -5.96
N LYS A 38 -7.54 -1.62 -6.41
CA LYS A 38 -6.11 -2.01 -6.46
C LYS A 38 -5.53 -2.22 -5.05
N PHE A 39 -5.89 -1.36 -4.09
CA PHE A 39 -5.54 -1.54 -2.69
C PHE A 39 -6.12 -2.82 -2.09
N LYS A 40 -7.41 -3.10 -2.34
CA LYS A 40 -8.08 -4.32 -1.87
C LYS A 40 -7.47 -5.60 -2.42
N SER A 41 -6.92 -5.58 -3.62
CA SER A 41 -6.27 -6.73 -4.25
C SER A 41 -4.77 -6.80 -4.01
N SER A 42 -4.20 -5.89 -3.21
CA SER A 42 -2.75 -5.83 -3.01
C SER A 42 -2.22 -7.09 -2.32
N VAL A 43 -1.07 -7.57 -2.80
CA VAL A 43 -0.37 -8.69 -2.18
C VAL A 43 0.31 -8.17 -0.91
N THR A 44 0.03 -8.83 0.21
CA THR A 44 0.58 -8.49 1.52
C THR A 44 1.48 -9.59 2.05
N ASP A 45 2.32 -9.22 3.01
CA ASP A 45 3.24 -10.11 3.68
C ASP A 45 2.50 -11.03 4.66
N ALA A 46 3.21 -12.00 5.24
CA ALA A 46 2.62 -12.83 6.28
C ALA A 46 2.31 -12.04 7.56
N GLY A 47 1.29 -12.51 8.31
CA GLY A 47 0.91 -11.96 9.61
C GLY A 47 -0.33 -11.05 9.55
N LYS A 48 -0.42 -10.12 10.50
CA LYS A 48 -1.55 -9.18 10.64
C LYS A 48 -1.16 -7.81 11.16
N GLU A 49 0.12 -7.61 11.47
CA GLU A 49 0.61 -6.37 12.07
C GLU A 49 0.89 -5.33 11.01
N ILE A 50 0.16 -4.22 11.08
CA ILE A 50 0.30 -3.08 10.19
C ILE A 50 1.45 -2.23 10.71
N LYS A 51 2.65 -2.55 10.24
CA LYS A 51 3.89 -1.91 10.65
C LYS A 51 4.79 -1.71 9.45
N PHE A 52 5.43 -0.56 9.39
CA PHE A 52 6.43 -0.23 8.39
C PHE A 52 7.73 -0.96 8.69
N ASP A 53 8.08 -1.89 7.82
CA ASP A 53 9.32 -2.64 7.79
C ASP A 53 9.61 -3.04 6.34
N GLU A 54 10.50 -2.32 5.65
CA GLU A 54 10.80 -2.59 4.23
C GLU A 54 11.46 -3.96 4.00
N LYS A 55 12.02 -4.59 5.04
CA LYS A 55 12.72 -5.87 4.93
C LYS A 55 11.78 -7.04 5.22
N GLU A 56 11.06 -6.97 6.33
CA GLU A 56 10.18 -8.06 6.79
C GLU A 56 8.76 -7.92 6.26
N LYS A 57 8.34 -6.71 5.91
CA LYS A 57 6.97 -6.38 5.46
C LYS A 57 6.95 -5.42 4.25
N PRO A 58 7.61 -5.77 3.13
CA PRO A 58 7.66 -4.89 1.96
C PRO A 58 6.27 -4.54 1.39
N GLY A 59 5.30 -5.47 1.42
CA GLY A 59 3.93 -5.22 0.96
C GLY A 59 3.20 -4.20 1.82
N ILE A 60 3.17 -4.39 3.14
CA ILE A 60 2.52 -3.45 4.08
C ILE A 60 3.22 -2.09 4.09
N SER A 61 4.54 -2.07 4.01
CA SER A 61 5.32 -0.82 3.96
C SER A 61 5.02 0.00 2.71
N ASN A 62 4.82 -0.67 1.58
CA ASN A 62 4.41 -0.03 0.34
C ASN A 62 3.00 0.59 0.48
N LEU A 63 2.04 -0.16 1.04
CA LEU A 63 0.68 0.35 1.26
C LEU A 63 0.63 1.53 2.24
N LEU A 64 1.40 1.47 3.34
CA LEU A 64 1.54 2.59 4.29
C LEU A 64 2.13 3.84 3.65
N THR A 65 3.14 3.66 2.79
CA THR A 65 3.75 4.75 2.02
C THR A 65 2.73 5.42 1.11
N ILE A 66 1.97 4.62 0.38
CA ILE A 66 0.94 5.12 -0.53
C ILE A 66 -0.16 5.84 0.27
N HIS A 67 -0.68 5.23 1.33
CA HIS A 67 -1.68 5.86 2.20
C HIS A 67 -1.16 7.20 2.74
N SER A 68 0.09 7.26 3.19
CA SER A 68 0.73 8.50 3.64
C SER A 68 0.78 9.56 2.55
N ALA A 69 1.11 9.18 1.31
CA ALA A 69 1.16 10.11 0.18
C ALA A 69 -0.22 10.69 -0.20
N PHE A 70 -1.29 9.91 -0.10
CA PHE A 70 -2.65 10.36 -0.42
C PHE A 70 -3.32 11.12 0.74
N SER A 71 -3.19 10.62 1.97
CA SER A 71 -3.83 11.21 3.15
C SER A 71 -3.05 12.40 3.74
N GLY A 72 -1.77 12.54 3.41
CA GLY A 72 -0.86 13.51 4.02
C GLY A 72 -0.45 13.19 5.47
N LYS A 73 -0.97 12.09 6.05
CA LYS A 73 -0.63 11.62 7.40
C LYS A 73 0.75 10.98 7.42
N ALA A 74 1.46 11.08 8.53
CA ALA A 74 2.71 10.35 8.71
C ALA A 74 2.44 8.84 8.86
N ILE A 75 3.34 8.00 8.36
CA ILE A 75 3.23 6.53 8.45
C ILE A 75 2.95 6.07 9.89
N LYS A 76 3.63 6.65 10.88
CA LYS A 76 3.39 6.36 12.30
C LYS A 76 1.97 6.66 12.77
N GLU A 77 1.34 7.70 12.24
CA GLU A 77 -0.05 8.02 12.59
C GLU A 77 -1.00 6.97 12.02
N ILE A 78 -0.72 6.51 10.80
CA ILE A 78 -1.47 5.45 10.14
C ILE A 78 -1.28 4.11 10.89
N GLU A 79 -0.05 3.76 11.28
CA GLU A 79 0.21 2.58 12.12
C GLU A 79 -0.61 2.60 13.42
N ASN A 80 -0.69 3.75 14.08
CA ASN A 80 -1.47 3.91 15.31
C ASN A 80 -2.98 3.82 15.06
N GLU A 81 -3.48 4.40 13.97
CA GLU A 81 -4.90 4.36 13.58
C GLU A 81 -5.39 2.93 13.26
N PHE A 82 -4.48 2.09 12.79
CA PHE A 82 -4.74 0.69 12.50
C PHE A 82 -4.11 -0.28 13.51
N ALA A 83 -3.65 0.21 14.66
CA ALA A 83 -3.13 -0.63 15.72
C ALA A 83 -4.21 -1.62 16.20
N GLY A 84 -3.89 -2.90 16.20
CA GLY A 84 -4.82 -3.98 16.56
C GLY A 84 -5.82 -4.38 15.48
N LYS A 85 -5.83 -3.70 14.32
CA LYS A 85 -6.60 -4.10 13.14
C LYS A 85 -5.79 -5.06 12.25
N GLY A 86 -6.48 -5.84 11.42
CA GLY A 86 -5.84 -6.76 10.47
C GLY A 86 -5.65 -6.14 9.09
N TYR A 87 -4.94 -6.83 8.20
CA TYR A 87 -4.70 -6.36 6.82
C TYR A 87 -5.98 -6.18 6.01
N GLY A 88 -7.01 -6.99 6.27
CA GLY A 88 -8.32 -6.83 5.63
C GLY A 88 -8.94 -5.47 5.95
N ASP A 89 -8.88 -5.03 7.22
CA ASP A 89 -9.37 -3.70 7.61
C ASP A 89 -8.55 -2.59 6.95
N PHE A 90 -7.24 -2.77 6.88
CA PHE A 90 -6.35 -1.79 6.25
C PHE A 90 -6.60 -1.65 4.74
N GLN A 91 -6.77 -2.77 4.04
CA GLN A 91 -7.04 -2.79 2.61
C GLN A 91 -8.46 -2.32 2.25
N ILE A 92 -9.43 -2.51 3.15
CA ILE A 92 -10.83 -2.12 2.92
C ILE A 92 -11.08 -0.65 3.30
N THR A 93 -10.43 -0.16 4.35
CA THR A 93 -10.70 1.16 4.95
C THR A 93 -9.61 2.19 4.70
N GLY A 94 -8.43 1.79 4.21
CA GLY A 94 -7.25 2.67 4.08
C GLY A 94 -7.20 3.59 2.85
N CYS A 95 -8.32 3.92 2.21
CA CYS A 95 -8.38 4.87 1.10
C CYS A 95 -9.66 5.71 1.17
#